data_AF-A0A8J8JRB3-F1
#
_entry.id   AF-A0A8J8JRB3-F1
#
_cell.length_a   1.000
_cell.length_b   1.000
_cell.length_c   1.000
_cell.angle_alpha   90.00
_cell.angle_beta   90.00
_cell.angle_gamma   90.00
#
_symmetry.space_group_name_H-M   'P 1'
#
loop_
_entity.id
_entity.type
_entity.pdbx_description
1 polymer ?
#
loop_
_entity_poly.entity_id
_entity_poly.type
_entity_poly.pdbx_seq_one_letter_code
_entity_poly.pdbx_strand_id
1 'polypeptide(L)'
;MRSSVESGNAKEWSEAQKARFKSERETLIKRMNAFNRMMDEFETDKKRLKTSLEEEQDPELNPEFPRMVEKRIIRITNKQGELSKRRNELTKRMKELDAEEQQLNALLGHERYPEWLDLKRKRDEAVEVVARLEAEMKRLMESIIIDTARK
;
A
#
# COMPACT_ATOMS: atom_id res chain seq x y z
N MET A 1 18.39 11.03 -21.79
CA MET A 1 18.16 10.77 -20.35
C MET A 1 17.59 9.38 -20.22
N ARG A 2 18.43 8.39 -19.92
CA ARG A 2 17.99 7.03 -19.57
C ARG A 2 17.96 6.97 -18.05
N SER A 3 16.85 6.53 -17.48
CA SER A 3 16.64 6.43 -16.04
C SER A 3 17.74 5.59 -15.40
N SER A 4 18.58 6.22 -14.58
CA SER A 4 19.38 5.53 -13.57
C SER A 4 18.40 4.87 -12.60
N VAL A 5 18.01 3.63 -12.90
CA VAL A 5 17.28 2.81 -11.93
C VAL A 5 18.30 2.36 -10.90
N GLU A 6 18.41 3.16 -9.85
CA GLU A 6 18.67 2.75 -8.47
C GLU A 6 19.73 1.67 -8.29
N SER A 7 21.00 2.07 -8.40
CA SER A 7 22.11 1.44 -7.67
C SER A 7 22.05 1.78 -6.17
N GLY A 8 20.85 1.78 -5.58
CA GLY A 8 20.66 2.00 -4.16
C GLY A 8 21.31 0.85 -3.38
N ASN A 9 22.14 1.21 -2.40
CA ASN A 9 22.84 0.25 -1.56
C ASN A 9 21.82 -0.73 -0.95
N ALA A 10 22.14 -2.02 -0.83
CA ALA A 10 21.21 -3.03 -0.33
C ALA A 10 20.57 -2.67 1.02
N LYS A 11 21.33 -1.94 1.83
CA LYS A 11 20.89 -1.36 3.08
C LYS A 11 19.79 -0.30 2.89
N GLU A 12 19.96 0.61 1.94
CA GLU A 12 18.97 1.64 1.58
C GLU A 12 17.69 0.99 1.04
N TRP A 13 17.82 -0.04 0.21
CA TRP A 13 16.65 -0.79 -0.28
C TRP A 13 15.90 -1.49 0.86
N SER A 14 16.62 -2.14 1.78
CA SER A 14 16.03 -2.80 2.96
C SER A 14 15.31 -1.79 3.88
N GLU A 15 15.95 -0.64 4.14
CA GLU A 15 15.35 0.46 4.91
C GLU A 15 14.12 1.04 4.23
N ALA A 16 14.15 1.20 2.91
CA ALA A 16 13.00 1.65 2.12
C ALA A 16 11.82 0.67 2.20
N GLN A 17 12.07 -0.65 2.13
CA GLN A 17 11.00 -1.64 2.30
C GLN A 17 10.40 -1.60 3.71
N LYS A 18 11.22 -1.52 4.76
CA LYS A 18 10.73 -1.37 6.14
C LYS A 18 9.90 -0.11 6.33
N ALA A 19 10.35 1.01 5.78
CA ALA A 19 9.61 2.27 5.82
C ALA A 19 8.26 2.17 5.09
N ARG A 20 8.23 1.50 3.93
CA ARG A 20 7.01 1.22 3.18
C ARG A 20 6.02 0.40 4.01
N PHE A 21 6.44 -0.73 4.60
CA PHE A 21 5.56 -1.56 5.43
C PHE A 21 4.97 -0.78 6.62
N LYS A 22 5.80 0.02 7.30
CA LYS A 22 5.35 0.88 8.40
C LYS A 22 4.30 1.89 7.95
N SER A 23 4.56 2.60 6.85
CA SER A 23 3.63 3.60 6.31
C SER A 23 2.30 2.99 5.85
N GLU A 24 2.35 1.85 5.18
CA GLU A 24 1.16 1.13 4.71
C GLU A 24 0.33 0.63 5.91
N ARG A 25 0.98 0.07 6.94
CA ARG A 25 0.32 -0.34 8.21
C ARG A 25 -0.35 0.84 8.91
N GLU A 26 0.34 1.96 9.07
CA GLU A 26 -0.22 3.17 9.68
C GLU A 26 -1.44 3.69 8.91
N THR A 27 -1.38 3.66 7.58
CA THR A 27 -2.49 4.08 6.71
C THR A 27 -3.69 3.16 6.87
N LEU A 28 -3.48 1.85 6.87
CA LEU A 28 -4.53 0.86 7.08
C LEU A 28 -5.18 1.01 8.47
N ILE A 29 -4.39 1.19 9.53
CA ILE A 29 -4.89 1.41 10.90
C ILE A 29 -5.73 2.68 10.96
N LYS A 30 -5.25 3.80 10.41
CA LYS A 30 -6.01 5.06 10.37
C LYS A 30 -7.36 4.87 9.69
N ARG A 31 -7.40 4.15 8.57
CA ARG A 31 -8.62 3.89 7.82
C ARG A 31 -9.58 2.97 8.57
N MET A 32 -9.08 1.93 9.21
CA MET A 32 -9.89 1.04 10.08
C MET A 32 -10.49 1.82 11.25
N ASN A 33 -9.70 2.69 11.89
CA ASN A 33 -10.19 3.52 13.00
C ASN A 33 -11.26 4.52 12.54
N ALA A 34 -11.12 5.11 11.35
CA ALA A 34 -12.16 5.96 10.77
C ALA A 34 -13.46 5.19 10.52
N PHE A 35 -13.38 3.96 10.03
CA PHE A 35 -14.55 3.10 9.85
C PHE A 35 -15.21 2.73 11.18
N ASN A 36 -14.43 2.44 12.22
CA ASN A 36 -14.96 2.17 13.56
C ASN A 36 -15.73 3.38 14.11
N ARG A 37 -15.15 4.59 14.02
CA ARG A 37 -15.82 5.83 14.45
C ARG A 37 -17.16 6.04 13.74
N MET A 38 -17.21 5.85 12.42
CA MET A 38 -18.47 5.96 11.68
C MET A 38 -19.50 4.89 12.10
N MET A 39 -19.06 3.67 12.45
CA MET A 39 -19.97 2.65 12.98
C MET A 39 -20.54 3.04 14.35
N ASP A 40 -19.73 3.65 15.22
CA ASP A 40 -20.15 4.14 16.54
C ASP A 40 -21.14 5.33 16.43
N GLU A 41 -20.88 6.24 15.49
CA GLU A 41 -21.80 7.34 15.15
C GLU A 41 -23.15 6.81 14.68
N PHE A 42 -23.14 5.82 13.78
CA PHE A 42 -24.36 5.16 13.33
C PHE A 42 -25.12 4.43 14.45
N GLU A 43 -24.42 3.86 15.42
CA GLU A 43 -25.05 3.24 16.57
C GLU A 43 -25.70 4.28 17.49
N THR A 44 -25.05 5.42 17.67
CA THR A 44 -25.60 6.56 18.40
C THR A 44 -26.85 7.12 17.72
N ASP A 45 -26.81 7.29 16.39
CA ASP A 45 -27.95 7.75 15.60
C ASP A 45 -29.14 6.78 15.67
N LYS A 46 -28.87 5.46 15.62
CA LYS A 46 -29.91 4.44 15.80
C LYS A 46 -30.58 4.53 17.17
N LYS A 47 -29.80 4.72 18.24
CA LYS A 47 -30.34 4.90 19.59
C LYS A 47 -31.23 6.13 19.67
N ARG A 48 -30.77 7.27 19.16
CA ARG A 48 -31.56 8.51 19.10
C ARG A 48 -32.87 8.32 18.35
N LEU A 49 -32.84 7.67 17.18
CA LEU A 49 -34.04 7.40 16.39
C LEU A 49 -35.06 6.52 17.13
N LYS A 50 -34.59 5.51 17.88
CA LYS A 50 -35.45 4.66 18.71
C LYS A 50 -36.07 5.45 19.86
N THR A 51 -35.26 6.25 20.56
CA THR A 51 -35.75 7.11 21.64
C THR A 51 -36.78 8.11 21.14
N SER A 52 -36.56 8.77 20.00
CA SER A 52 -37.56 9.68 19.42
C SER A 52 -38.85 8.97 19.03
N LEU A 53 -38.78 7.70 18.61
CA LEU A 53 -39.97 6.89 18.34
C LEU A 53 -40.75 6.53 19.60
N GLU A 54 -40.05 6.27 20.71
CA GLU A 54 -40.64 5.99 22.02
C GLU A 54 -41.24 7.24 22.67
N GLU A 55 -40.67 8.42 22.41
CA GLU A 55 -41.14 9.72 22.91
C GLU A 55 -42.30 10.32 22.10
N GLU A 56 -42.60 9.79 20.90
CA GLU A 56 -43.71 10.26 20.07
C GLU A 56 -45.05 9.96 20.78
N GLN A 57 -45.68 11.01 21.33
CA GLN A 57 -46.84 10.87 22.22
C GLN A 57 -48.15 10.51 21.50
N ASP A 58 -48.24 10.68 20.18
CA ASP A 58 -49.46 10.34 19.44
C ASP A 58 -49.20 9.93 17.97
N PRO A 59 -49.17 8.62 17.68
CA PRO A 59 -49.02 8.10 16.33
C PRO A 59 -50.15 8.50 15.37
N GLU A 60 -51.31 8.92 15.86
CA GLU A 60 -52.45 9.34 15.03
C GLU A 60 -52.26 10.76 14.47
N LEU A 61 -51.52 11.62 15.19
CA LEU A 61 -51.14 12.95 14.75
C LEU A 61 -50.02 12.93 13.70
N ASN A 62 -49.17 11.90 13.71
CA ASN A 62 -48.07 11.75 12.75
C ASN A 62 -47.85 10.28 12.29
N PRO A 63 -48.75 9.74 11.45
CA PRO A 63 -48.73 8.32 11.07
C PRO A 63 -47.50 7.89 10.27
N GLU A 64 -46.83 8.84 9.60
CA GLU A 64 -45.67 8.56 8.74
C GLU A 64 -44.33 8.58 9.50
N PHE A 65 -44.31 9.11 10.74
CA PHE A 65 -43.09 9.19 11.52
C PHE A 65 -42.48 7.81 11.87
N PRO A 66 -43.26 6.81 12.35
CA PRO A 66 -42.73 5.47 12.59
C PRO A 66 -42.09 4.85 11.34
N ARG A 67 -42.76 4.95 10.18
CA ARG A 67 -42.24 4.45 8.90
C ARG A 67 -40.96 5.16 8.46
N MET A 68 -40.86 6.46 8.73
CA MET A 68 -39.68 7.25 8.43
C MET A 68 -38.49 6.85 9.30
N VAL A 69 -38.72 6.65 10.60
CA VAL A 69 -37.72 6.15 11.55
C VAL A 69 -37.24 4.75 11.15
N GLU A 70 -38.14 3.82 10.87
CA GLU A 70 -37.78 2.47 10.41
C GLU A 70 -36.94 2.48 9.13
N LYS A 71 -37.36 3.24 8.11
CA LYS A 71 -36.60 3.40 6.87
C LYS A 71 -35.20 3.93 7.14
N ARG A 72 -35.06 4.87 8.07
CA ARG A 72 -33.75 5.45 8.43
C ARG A 72 -32.88 4.45 9.18
N ILE A 73 -33.44 3.68 10.12
CA ILE A 73 -32.73 2.59 10.80
C ILE A 73 -32.24 1.54 9.81
N ILE A 74 -33.07 1.14 8.83
CA ILE A 74 -32.68 0.20 7.77
C ILE A 74 -31.50 0.75 6.96
N ARG A 75 -31.56 2.02 6.53
CA ARG A 75 -30.45 2.66 5.79
C ARG A 75 -29.16 2.68 6.62
N ILE A 76 -29.25 2.97 7.91
CA ILE A 76 -28.08 2.95 8.81
C ILE A 76 -27.52 1.53 8.91
N THR A 77 -28.37 0.52 9.11
CA THR A 77 -27.94 -0.89 9.15
C THR A 77 -27.23 -1.31 7.87
N ASN A 78 -27.76 -0.95 6.70
CA ASN A 78 -27.14 -1.25 5.42
C ASN A 78 -25.75 -0.59 5.30
N LYS A 79 -25.62 0.67 5.71
CA LYS A 79 -24.33 1.37 5.72
C LYS A 79 -23.33 0.74 6.69
N GLN A 80 -23.76 0.34 7.90
CA GLN A 80 -22.91 -0.39 8.86
C GLN A 80 -22.45 -1.74 8.28
N GLY A 81 -23.32 -2.45 7.56
CA GLY A 81 -22.99 -3.69 6.86
C GLY A 81 -21.90 -3.50 5.81
N GLU A 82 -22.02 -2.47 4.96
CA GLU A 82 -21.00 -2.14 3.96
C GLU A 82 -19.67 -1.69 4.60
N LEU A 83 -19.72 -0.89 5.67
CA LEU A 83 -18.51 -0.53 6.42
C LEU A 83 -17.83 -1.75 7.04
N SER A 84 -18.61 -2.71 7.56
CA SER A 84 -18.09 -3.95 8.13
C SER A 84 -17.38 -4.81 7.08
N LYS A 85 -17.95 -4.92 5.86
CA LYS A 85 -17.30 -5.61 4.73
C LYS A 85 -15.96 -4.95 4.38
N ARG A 86 -15.95 -3.63 4.21
CA ARG A 86 -14.72 -2.87 3.91
C ARG A 86 -13.67 -3.00 5.02
N ARG A 87 -14.08 -3.00 6.28
CA ARG A 87 -13.19 -3.24 7.42
C ARG A 87 -12.57 -4.64 7.36
N ASN A 88 -13.35 -5.65 7.00
CA ASN A 88 -12.85 -7.02 6.85
C ASN A 88 -11.83 -7.14 5.71
N GLU A 89 -12.04 -6.43 4.60
CA GLU A 89 -11.07 -6.33 3.50
C GLU A 89 -9.76 -5.68 3.97
N LEU A 90 -9.83 -4.55 4.69
CA LEU A 90 -8.63 -3.91 5.26
C LEU A 90 -7.90 -4.84 6.25
N THR A 91 -8.64 -5.62 7.02
CA THR A 91 -8.06 -6.60 7.96
C THR A 91 -7.36 -7.73 7.20
N LYS A 92 -7.91 -8.20 6.08
CA LYS A 92 -7.23 -9.18 5.21
C LYS A 92 -5.94 -8.59 4.64
N ARG A 93 -6.00 -7.36 4.12
CA ARG A 93 -4.82 -6.67 3.60
C ARG A 93 -3.74 -6.48 4.65
N MET A 94 -4.11 -6.23 5.91
CA MET A 94 -3.15 -6.16 7.02
C MET A 94 -2.42 -7.49 7.22
N LYS A 95 -3.14 -8.61 7.20
CA LYS A 95 -2.53 -9.95 7.35
C LYS A 95 -1.62 -10.30 6.18
N GLU A 96 -2.00 -9.92 4.96
CA GLU A 96 -1.15 -10.07 3.78
C GLU A 96 0.14 -9.25 3.92
N LEU A 97 0.02 -8.01 4.36
CA LEU A 97 1.16 -7.13 4.60
C LEU A 97 2.12 -7.70 5.67
N ASP A 98 1.57 -8.27 6.75
CA ASP A 98 2.35 -8.92 7.79
C ASP A 98 3.09 -10.16 7.25
N ALA A 99 2.44 -10.94 6.38
CA ALA A 99 3.06 -12.09 5.72
C ALA A 99 4.17 -11.67 4.73
N GLU A 100 3.94 -10.61 3.95
CA GLU A 100 4.94 -10.01 3.06
C GLU A 100 6.16 -9.53 3.86
N GLU A 101 5.95 -8.85 5.00
CA GLU A 101 7.04 -8.39 5.88
C GLU A 101 7.81 -9.57 6.49
N GLN A 102 7.13 -10.63 6.92
CA GLN A 102 7.76 -11.85 7.43
C GLN A 102 8.61 -12.55 6.37
N GLN A 103 8.09 -12.69 5.15
CA GLN A 103 8.84 -13.26 4.04
C GLN A 103 10.07 -12.43 3.70
N LEU A 104 9.95 -11.10 3.67
CA LEU A 104 11.09 -10.23 3.45
C LEU A 104 12.13 -10.40 4.57
N ASN A 105 11.71 -10.39 5.83
CA ASN A 105 12.63 -10.58 6.96
C ASN A 105 13.33 -11.94 6.91
N ALA A 106 12.63 -13.00 6.48
CA ALA A 106 13.24 -14.31 6.27
C ALA A 106 14.28 -14.30 5.15
N LEU A 107 14.02 -13.59 4.04
CA LEU A 107 14.99 -13.41 2.95
C LEU A 107 16.21 -12.61 3.40
N LEU A 108 15.99 -11.50 4.13
CA LEU A 108 17.08 -10.66 4.66
C LEU A 108 17.91 -11.38 5.73
N GLY A 109 17.28 -12.24 6.53
CA GLY A 109 17.91 -13.03 7.58
C GLY A 109 18.53 -14.33 7.09
N HIS A 110 18.37 -14.68 5.82
CA HIS A 110 18.99 -15.88 5.24
C HIS A 110 20.52 -15.74 5.26
N GLU A 111 21.23 -16.76 5.73
CA GLU A 111 22.69 -16.73 5.94
C GLU A 111 23.48 -16.30 4.70
N ARG A 112 22.98 -16.66 3.51
CA ARG A 112 23.59 -16.33 2.20
C ARG A 112 23.18 -14.97 1.63
N TYR A 113 22.31 -14.21 2.30
CA TYR A 113 21.87 -12.91 1.80
C TYR A 113 23.03 -11.91 1.64
N PRO A 114 23.98 -11.81 2.58
CA PRO A 114 25.18 -10.98 2.40
C PRO A 114 26.01 -11.40 1.19
N GLU A 115 26.21 -12.70 0.99
CA GLU A 115 26.96 -13.25 -0.15
C GLU A 115 26.28 -12.94 -1.48
N TRP A 116 24.94 -13.06 -1.52
CA TRP A 116 24.15 -12.68 -2.69
C TRP A 116 24.26 -11.20 -3.00
N LEU A 117 24.26 -10.33 -1.99
CA LEU A 117 24.46 -8.89 -2.17
C LEU A 117 25.84 -8.58 -2.76
N ASP A 118 26.88 -9.23 -2.27
CA ASP A 118 28.23 -9.09 -2.81
C ASP A 118 28.33 -9.55 -4.26
N LEU A 119 27.72 -10.68 -4.61
CA LEU A 119 27.66 -11.16 -5.99
C LEU A 119 26.87 -10.20 -6.89
N LYS A 120 25.76 -9.65 -6.41
CA LYS A 120 24.97 -8.65 -7.14
C LYS A 120 25.79 -7.41 -7.42
N ARG A 121 26.50 -6.87 -6.42
CA ARG A 121 27.40 -5.72 -6.56
C ARG A 121 28.48 -5.98 -7.61
N LYS A 122 29.19 -7.13 -7.51
CA LYS A 122 30.20 -7.51 -8.50
C LYS A 122 29.63 -7.61 -9.91
N ARG A 123 28.40 -8.10 -10.05
CA ARG A 123 27.68 -8.15 -11.34
C ARG A 123 27.36 -6.76 -11.87
N ASP A 124 26.88 -5.85 -11.02
CA ASP A 124 26.59 -4.47 -11.42
C ASP A 124 27.87 -3.71 -11.83
N GLU A 125 28.96 -3.84 -11.07
CA GLU A 125 30.28 -3.31 -11.43
C GLU A 125 30.78 -3.87 -12.77
N ALA A 126 30.63 -5.18 -12.99
CA ALA A 126 31.01 -5.81 -14.26
C ALA A 126 30.18 -5.28 -15.44
N VAL A 127 28.88 -5.05 -15.26
CA VAL A 127 28.01 -4.46 -16.29
C VAL A 127 28.45 -3.04 -16.65
N GLU A 128 28.81 -2.22 -15.66
CA GLU A 128 29.33 -0.87 -15.91
C GLU A 128 30.66 -0.90 -16.67
N VAL A 129 31.57 -1.80 -16.31
CA VAL A 129 32.84 -1.99 -17.02
C VAL A 129 32.63 -2.42 -18.46
N VAL A 130 31.73 -3.40 -18.70
CA VAL A 130 31.39 -3.84 -20.06
C VAL A 130 30.82 -2.68 -20.87
N ALA A 131 29.88 -1.92 -20.33
CA ALA A 131 29.30 -0.76 -21.01
C ALA A 131 30.38 0.29 -21.38
N ARG A 132 31.36 0.51 -20.49
CA ARG A 132 32.49 1.41 -20.76
C ARG A 132 33.37 0.87 -21.89
N LEU A 133 33.74 -0.41 -21.84
CA LEU A 133 34.57 -1.06 -22.86
C LEU A 133 33.88 -1.08 -24.22
N GLU A 134 32.58 -1.36 -24.28
CA GLU A 134 31.79 -1.29 -25.52
C GLU A 134 31.79 0.12 -26.11
N ALA A 135 31.68 1.15 -25.27
CA ALA A 135 31.74 2.54 -25.70
C ALA A 135 33.14 2.93 -26.21
N GLU A 136 34.20 2.49 -25.53
CA GLU A 136 35.59 2.69 -25.95
C GLU A 136 35.88 1.98 -27.29
N MET A 137 35.44 0.73 -27.45
CA MET A 137 35.57 -0.01 -28.71
C MET A 137 34.85 0.69 -29.88
N LYS A 138 33.63 1.20 -29.65
CA LYS A 138 32.91 1.96 -30.68
C LYS A 138 33.69 3.20 -31.12
N ARG A 139 34.20 4.00 -30.17
CA ARG A 139 35.01 5.19 -30.47
C ARG A 139 36.29 4.85 -31.23
N LEU A 140 36.97 3.77 -30.85
CA LEU A 140 38.16 3.31 -31.55
C LEU A 140 37.84 2.88 -32.99
N MET A 141 36.76 2.12 -33.20
CA MET A 141 36.31 1.74 -34.54
C MET A 141 35.95 2.96 -35.40
N GLU A 142 35.21 3.92 -34.84
CA GLU A 142 34.88 5.18 -35.51
C GLU A 142 36.13 5.96 -35.92
N SER A 143 37.13 6.05 -35.02
CA SER A 143 38.42 6.69 -35.32
C SER A 143 39.17 5.99 -36.46
N ILE A 144 39.25 4.65 -36.42
CA ILE A 144 39.93 3.86 -37.46
C ILE A 144 39.24 4.05 -38.81
N ILE A 145 37.91 4.05 -38.85
CA ILE A 145 37.14 4.27 -40.08
C ILE A 145 37.44 5.67 -40.65
N ILE A 146 37.45 6.71 -39.81
CA ILE A 146 37.76 8.08 -40.22
C ILE A 146 39.19 8.18 -40.75
N ASP A 147 40.17 7.59 -40.07
CA ASP A 147 41.58 7.63 -40.47
C ASP A 147 41.84 6.86 -41.77
N THR A 148 41.11 5.76 -41.99
CA THR A 148 41.20 4.96 -43.22
C THR A 148 40.52 5.67 -44.40
N ALA A 149 39.44 6.41 -44.17
CA ALA A 149 38.74 7.19 -45.19
C ALA A 149 39.46 8.50 -45.59
N ARG A 150 40.49 8.91 -44.84
CA ARG A 150 41.31 10.10 -45.11
C ARG A 150 42.63 9.80 -45.83
N LYS A 151 42.95 8.53 -46.06
CA LYS A 151 44.07 8.08 -46.93
C LYS A 151 43.56 7.81 -48.34
#